data_AF-B6BIQ4-F1
#
_entry.id   AF-B6BIQ4-F1
#
_cell.length_a   1.000
_cell.length_b   1.000
_cell.length_c   1.000
_cell.angle_alpha   90.00
_cell.angle_beta   90.00
_cell.angle_gamma   90.00
#
_symmetry.space_group_name_H-M   'P 1'
#
loop_
_entity.id
_entity.type
_entity.pdbx_description
1 polymer ?
#
loop_
_entity_poly.entity_id
_entity_poly.type
_entity_poly.pdbx_seq_one_letter_code
_entity_poly.pdbx_strand_id
1 'polypeptide(L)' 'MIKITLLILATLFFSGCVNKHGISAKYYSDCKEYYDLQGYYHKECGEDDIVTYKEIGEAGGKVIDTWTGNKPKPKGNVW' A
#
# COMPACT_ATOMS: atom_id res chain seq x y z
N MET A 1 -10.86 12.50 30.60
CA MET A 1 -9.85 13.04 29.66
C MET A 1 -9.36 12.00 28.66
N ILE A 2 -8.96 10.79 29.08
CA ILE A 2 -8.49 9.69 28.20
C ILE A 2 -9.39 9.40 26.98
N LYS A 3 -10.72 9.50 27.12
CA LYS A 3 -11.67 9.27 26.01
C LYS A 3 -11.48 10.24 24.84
N ILE A 4 -11.16 11.51 25.11
CA ILE A 4 -10.94 12.53 24.07
C ILE A 4 -9.57 12.32 23.43
N THR A 5 -8.56 12.02 24.24
CA THR A 5 -7.20 11.72 23.74
C THR A 5 -7.18 10.53 22.79
N LEU A 6 -7.90 9.45 23.11
CA LEU A 6 -8.05 8.29 22.23
C LEU A 6 -8.73 8.62 20.90
N LEU A 7 -9.73 9.51 20.93
CA LEU A 7 -10.48 9.91 19.75
C LEU A 7 -9.60 10.75 18.79
N ILE A 8 -8.80 11.67 19.33
CA ILE A 8 -7.82 12.45 18.58
C ILE A 8 -6.77 11.53 17.95
N LEU A 9 -6.28 10.56 18.72
CA LEU A 9 -5.27 9.61 18.24
C LEU A 9 -5.82 8.74 17.10
N ALA A 10 -7.06 8.27 17.21
CA ALA A 10 -7.73 7.52 16.15
C ALA A 10 -7.82 8.37 14.87
N THR A 11 -8.27 9.63 14.95
CA THR A 11 -8.37 10.49 13.76
C THR A 11 -7.03 10.74 13.07
N LEU A 12 -5.93 10.80 13.83
CA LEU A 12 -4.58 10.96 13.27
C LEU A 12 -4.07 9.68 12.60
N PHE A 13 -4.44 8.50 13.12
CA PHE A 13 -4.04 7.23 12.50
C PHE A 13 -4.81 6.92 11.21
N PHE A 14 -6.03 7.44 11.06
CA PHE A 14 -6.88 7.22 9.89
C PHE A 14 -6.91 8.42 8.92
N SER A 15 -5.97 9.36 9.03
CA SER A 15 -5.92 10.55 8.14
C SER A 15 -5.24 10.31 6.80
N GLY A 16 -4.71 9.10 6.53
CA GLY A 16 -4.12 8.75 5.23
C GLY A 16 -5.20 8.63 4.14
N CYS A 17 -4.91 9.12 2.93
CA CYS A 17 -5.78 8.94 1.78
C CYS A 17 -5.52 7.58 1.12
N VAL A 18 -6.59 6.90 0.72
CA VAL A 18 -6.51 5.64 -0.02
C VAL A 18 -6.59 5.96 -1.52
N ASN A 19 -5.60 5.50 -2.27
CA ASN A 19 -5.51 5.67 -3.72
C ASN A 19 -5.41 4.31 -4.44
N LYS A 20 -5.27 4.31 -5.77
CA LYS A 20 -5.15 3.10 -6.60
C LYS A 20 -3.88 2.30 -6.34
N HIS A 21 -2.82 2.94 -5.86
CA HIS A 21 -1.52 2.34 -5.62
C HIS A 21 -1.30 1.89 -4.16
N GLY A 22 -1.99 2.54 -3.21
CA GLY A 22 -1.88 2.23 -1.79
C GLY A 22 -2.43 3.34 -0.91
N ILE A 23 -1.78 3.55 0.24
CA ILE A 23 -2.06 4.64 1.17
C ILE A 23 -1.02 5.74 0.94
N SER A 24 -1.48 6.95 0.64
CA SER A 24 -0.64 8.14 0.43
C SER A 24 -1.17 9.33 1.23
N ALA A 25 -0.32 10.31 1.47
CA ALA A 25 -0.75 11.62 1.96
C ALA A 25 -1.39 12.49 0.86
N LYS A 26 -1.25 12.09 -0.41
CA LYS A 26 -1.83 12.74 -1.58
C LYS A 26 -2.92 11.87 -2.21
N TYR A 27 -3.96 12.53 -2.73
CA TYR A 27 -5.05 11.84 -3.44
C TYR A 27 -4.70 11.50 -4.89
N TYR A 28 -3.78 12.24 -5.51
CA TYR A 28 -3.26 11.95 -6.86
C TYR A 28 -1.77 11.64 -6.74
N SER A 29 -1.35 10.47 -7.22
CA SER A 29 0.06 10.08 -7.23
C SER A 29 0.80 10.85 -8.30
N ASP A 30 1.99 11.35 -7.96
CA ASP A 30 2.87 12.03 -8.92
C ASP A 30 3.59 10.95 -9.74
N CYS A 31 3.15 10.72 -10.97
CA CYS A 31 3.80 9.78 -11.88
C CYS A 31 4.88 10.47 -12.70
N LYS A 32 6.09 9.91 -12.71
CA LYS A 32 7.15 10.31 -13.63
C LYS A 32 7.01 9.56 -14.94
N GLU A 33 6.92 10.32 -16.02
CA GLU A 33 6.82 9.77 -17.37
C GLU A 33 8.07 10.19 -18.15
N TYR A 34 8.80 9.23 -18.69
CA TYR A 34 10.02 9.48 -19.46
C TYR A 34 10.23 8.42 -20.53
N TYR A 35 11.07 8.76 -21.52
CA TYR A 35 11.55 7.82 -22.52
C TYR A 35 13.00 7.46 -22.20
N ASP A 36 13.34 6.18 -22.27
CA ASP A 36 14.73 5.76 -22.13
C ASP A 36 15.56 6.08 -23.39
N LEU A 37 16.86 5.83 -23.34
CA LEU A 37 17.78 6.06 -24.46
C LEU A 37 17.45 5.20 -25.70
N GLN A 38 16.66 4.14 -25.54
CA GLN A 38 16.20 3.26 -26.62
C GLN A 38 14.83 3.69 -27.17
N GLY A 39 14.19 4.71 -26.58
CA GLY A 39 12.90 5.24 -26.97
C GLY A 39 11.70 4.49 -26.37
N TYR A 40 11.89 3.62 -25.38
CA TYR A 40 10.77 2.97 -24.69
C TYR A 40 10.16 3.91 -23.65
N TYR A 41 8.82 3.92 -23.60
CA TYR A 41 8.05 4.70 -22.63
C TYR A 41 8.04 4.01 -21.26
N HIS A 42 8.41 4.77 -20.23
CA HIS A 42 8.35 4.35 -18.84
C HIS A 42 7.43 5.29 -18.05
N LYS A 43 6.60 4.69 -17.20
CA LYS A 43 5.72 5.40 -16.27
C LYS A 43 5.91 4.84 -14.88
N GLU A 44 6.56 5.62 -14.04
CA GLU A 44 6.83 5.30 -12.64
C GLU A 44 5.84 6.06 -11.77
N CYS A 45 5.04 5.34 -10.99
CA CYS A 45 4.01 5.92 -10.11
C CYS A 45 4.16 5.36 -8.70
N GLY A 46 3.74 6.13 -7.70
CA GLY A 46 3.68 5.68 -6.31
C GLY A 46 4.96 5.91 -5.51
N GLU A 47 5.87 6.78 -5.99
CA GLU A 47 7.01 7.24 -5.19
C GLU A 47 6.56 8.02 -3.93
N ASP A 48 5.37 8.61 -3.97
CA ASP A 48 4.78 9.38 -2.88
C ASP A 48 3.88 8.54 -1.96
N ASP A 49 3.70 7.24 -2.26
CA ASP A 49 2.90 6.35 -1.44
C ASP A 49 3.65 6.00 -0.14
N ILE A 50 2.94 6.09 0.99
CA ILE A 50 3.48 5.72 2.31
C ILE A 50 3.58 4.21 2.42
N VAL A 51 2.57 3.50 1.88
CA VAL A 51 2.51 2.04 1.82
C VAL A 51 1.76 1.63 0.56
N THR A 52 2.33 0.75 -0.24
CA THR A 52 1.68 0.19 -1.44
C THR A 52 0.85 -1.05 -1.13
N TYR A 53 -0.16 -1.36 -1.95
CA TYR A 53 -0.93 -2.61 -1.79
C TYR A 53 -0.08 -3.86 -1.97
N LYS A 54 0.97 -3.78 -2.80
CA LYS A 54 1.91 -4.88 -3.01
C LYS A 54 2.63 -5.21 -1.71
N GLU A 55 3.17 -4.19 -1.03
CA GLU A 55 3.85 -4.37 0.26
C GLU A 55 2.89 -4.89 1.35
N ILE A 56 1.64 -4.40 1.38
CA ILE A 56 0.62 -4.91 2.30
C ILE A 56 0.36 -6.40 2.04
N GLY A 57 0.23 -6.79 0.77
CA GLY A 57 0.03 -8.18 0.39
C GLY A 57 1.20 -9.09 0.77
N GLU A 58 2.44 -8.63 0.56
CA GLU A 58 3.65 -9.36 0.93
C GLU A 58 3.81 -9.47 2.45
N ALA A 59 3.59 -8.38 3.18
CA ALA A 59 3.64 -8.36 4.64
C ALA A 59 2.56 -9.27 5.24
N GLY A 60 1.32 -9.18 4.73
CA GLY A 60 0.22 -10.07 5.12
C GLY A 60 0.54 -11.53 4.84
N GLY A 61 1.11 -11.83 3.67
CA GLY A 61 1.59 -13.17 3.33
C GLY A 61 2.62 -13.71 4.32
N LYS A 62 3.65 -12.93 4.67
CA LYS A 62 4.69 -13.31 5.65
C LYS A 62 4.10 -13.56 7.04
N VAL A 63 3.18 -12.71 7.49
CA VAL A 63 2.49 -12.89 8.77
C VAL A 63 1.71 -14.20 8.73
N ILE A 64 0.90 -14.44 7.69
CA ILE A 64 0.14 -15.69 7.55
C ILE A 64 1.07 -16.91 7.55
N ASP A 65 2.18 -16.86 6.82
CA ASP A 65 3.13 -17.97 6.71
C ASP A 65 3.79 -18.28 8.06
N THR A 66 4.11 -17.25 8.84
CA THR A 66 4.65 -17.37 10.21
C THR A 66 3.63 -18.00 11.16
N TRP A 67 2.36 -17.58 11.08
CA TRP A 67 1.29 -18.07 11.95
C TRP A 67 0.79 -19.47 11.58
N THR A 68 0.82 -19.83 10.31
CA THR A 68 0.33 -21.13 9.81
C THR A 68 1.41 -22.19 9.66
N GLY A 69 2.69 -21.82 9.81
CA GLY A 69 3.82 -22.75 9.66
C GLY A 69 4.06 -23.19 8.22
N ASN A 70 3.97 -22.26 7.25
CA ASN A 70 4.10 -22.53 5.81
C ASN A 70 3.03 -23.50 5.23
N LYS A 71 1.78 -23.45 5.72
CA LYS A 71 0.68 -24.16 5.04
C LYS A 71 0.38 -23.51 3.69
N PRO A 72 -0.02 -24.29 2.67
CA PRO A 72 -0.25 -23.76 1.33
C PRO A 72 -1.31 -22.64 1.34
N LYS A 73 -0.95 -21.48 0.78
CA LYS A 73 -1.87 -20.35 0.64
C LYS A 73 -3.10 -20.77 -0.18
N PRO A 74 -4.32 -20.40 0.22
CA PRO A 74 -5.50 -20.64 -0.60
C PRO A 74 -5.29 -19.94 -1.95
N LYS A 75 -5.41 -20.69 -3.05
CA LYS A 75 -5.36 -20.12 -4.39
C LYS A 75 -6.53 -19.14 -4.52
N GLY A 76 -6.22 -17.86 -4.77
CA GLY A 76 -7.24 -16.86 -5.06
C GLY A 76 -8.05 -17.29 -6.29
N ASN A 77 -9.36 -17.07 -6.23
CA ASN A 77 -10.26 -17.43 -7.32
C ASN A 77 -9.89 -16.61 -8.57
N VAL A 78 -9.48 -17.31 -9.62
CA VAL A 78 -9.31 -16.75 -10.96
C VAL A 78 -10.71 -16.69 -11.58
N TRP A 79 -11.25 -15.50 -11.75
CA TRP A 79 -12.39 -15.22 -12.63
C TRP A 79 -11.89 -14.40 -13.80
#